data_AF-Q0J5E8-F1
#
_entry.id   AF-Q0J5E8-F1
#
_cell.length_a   1.000
_cell.length_b   1.000
_cell.length_c   1.000
_cell.angle_alpha   90.00
_cell.angle_beta   90.00
_cell.angle_gamma   90.00
#
_symmetry.space_group_name_H-M   'P 1'
#
loop_
_entity.id
_entity.type
_entity.pdbx_description
1 polymer ?
#
loop_
_entity_poly.entity_id
_entity_poly.type
_entity_poly.pdbx_seq_one_letter_code
_entity_poly.pdbx_strand_id
1 'polypeptide(L)'
;LIRIYFPVLYDIKHLMRFCSNLHGGLSRLGELLDVKRVGTCHQAGSDSLLTLGCYNKIKEVYFKGSTEKHAGVLYGLVIEDGVNRPPPTQPNE
;
A
#
# COMPACT_ATOMS: atom_id res chain seq x y z
N LEU A 1 -18.28 10.53 -4.16
CA LEU A 1 -18.71 9.94 -2.86
C LEU A 1 -17.53 9.58 -1.95
N ILE A 2 -16.56 8.76 -2.40
CA ILE A 2 -15.46 8.32 -1.53
C ILE A 2 -14.61 9.46 -0.96
N ARG A 3 -14.22 10.44 -1.77
CA ARG A 3 -13.47 11.63 -1.32
C ARG A 3 -14.25 12.56 -0.39
N ILE A 4 -15.58 12.42 -0.33
CA ILE A 4 -16.44 13.22 0.55
C ILE A 4 -16.37 12.64 1.97
N TYR A 5 -16.52 11.33 2.11
CA TYR A 5 -16.50 10.66 3.43
C TYR A 5 -15.08 10.30 3.91
N PHE A 6 -14.18 10.02 2.98
CA PHE A 6 -12.79 9.64 3.23
C PHE A 6 -11.86 10.57 2.45
N PRO A 7 -11.65 11.81 2.93
CA PRO A 7 -10.86 12.82 2.21
C PRO A 7 -9.39 12.41 2.06
N VAL A 8 -8.89 11.59 2.99
CA VAL A 8 -7.56 10.96 2.92
C VAL A 8 -7.76 9.45 3.04
N LEU A 9 -7.44 8.74 1.97
CA LEU A 9 -7.53 7.29 1.91
C LEU A 9 -6.34 6.76 1.12
N TYR A 10 -5.71 5.71 1.63
CA TYR A 10 -4.63 5.01 0.95
C TYR A 10 -4.97 3.53 0.87
N ASP A 11 -4.92 2.99 -0.34
CA ASP A 11 -5.03 1.56 -0.57
C ASP A 11 -3.62 0.95 -0.65
N ILE A 12 -3.26 0.14 0.36
CA ILE A 12 -1.95 -0.50 0.40
C ILE A 12 -1.71 -1.43 -0.79
N LYS A 13 -2.77 -2.04 -1.36
CA LYS A 13 -2.66 -2.90 -2.53
C LYS A 13 -2.31 -2.08 -3.78
N HIS A 14 -2.81 -0.85 -3.87
CA HIS A 14 -2.40 0.10 -4.90
C HIS A 14 -0.94 0.53 -4.68
N LEU A 15 -0.55 0.90 -3.46
CA LEU A 15 0.83 1.30 -3.15
C LEU A 15 1.86 0.20 -3.48
N MET A 16 1.53 -1.07 -3.20
CA MET A 16 2.39 -2.22 -3.51
C MET A 16 2.79 -2.29 -4.98
N ARG A 17 2.01 -1.74 -5.92
CA ARG A 17 2.34 -1.74 -7.36
C ARG A 17 3.61 -0.94 -7.68
N PHE A 18 4.00 -0.03 -6.80
CA PHE A 18 5.17 0.84 -6.96
C PHE A 18 6.35 0.38 -6.09
N CYS A 19 6.20 -0.74 -5.38
CA CYS A 19 7.23 -1.33 -4.54
C CYS A 19 7.78 -2.58 -5.22
N SER A 20 9.07 -2.60 -5.55
CA SER A 20 9.71 -3.81 -6.07
C SER A 20 9.58 -4.95 -5.06
N ASN A 21 9.34 -6.17 -5.55
CA ASN A 21 9.28 -7.41 -4.76
C ASN A 21 8.12 -7.55 -3.76
N LEU A 22 7.20 -6.59 -3.62
CA LEU A 22 6.00 -6.75 -2.80
C LEU A 22 4.83 -7.33 -3.60
N HIS A 23 4.37 -8.52 -3.21
CA HIS A 23 3.30 -9.25 -3.91
C HIS A 23 2.48 -10.12 -2.95
N GLY A 24 1.35 -10.64 -3.43
CA GLY A 24 0.45 -11.50 -2.65
C GLY A 24 -0.60 -10.75 -1.83
N GLY A 25 -1.20 -11.45 -0.86
CA GLY A 25 -2.21 -10.92 0.07
C GLY A 25 -1.60 -10.29 1.33
N LEU A 26 -2.46 -9.79 2.22
CA LEU A 26 -2.05 -9.05 3.42
C LEU A 26 -1.12 -9.84 4.34
N SER A 27 -1.39 -11.13 4.60
CA SER A 27 -0.52 -11.95 5.45
C SER A 27 0.89 -12.11 4.86
N ARG A 28 0.98 -12.34 3.53
CA ARG A 28 2.27 -12.42 2.83
C ARG A 28 3.00 -11.08 2.85
N LEU A 29 2.27 -9.97 2.71
CA LEU A 29 2.83 -8.64 2.83
C LEU A 29 3.43 -8.39 4.22
N GLY A 30 2.75 -8.86 5.28
CA GLY A 30 3.27 -8.83 6.65
C GLY A 30 4.60 -9.56 6.78
N GLU A 31 4.70 -10.77 6.23
CA GLU A 31 5.96 -11.54 6.20
C GLU A 31 7.08 -10.82 5.46
N LEU A 32 6.80 -10.27 4.27
CA LEU A 32 7.79 -9.58 3.43
C LEU A 32 8.31 -8.29 4.06
N LEU A 33 7.51 -7.63 4.90
CA LEU A 33 7.86 -6.36 5.55
C LEU A 33 8.32 -6.53 7.02
N ASP A 34 8.45 -7.78 7.47
CA ASP A 34 8.74 -8.13 8.87
C ASP A 34 7.79 -7.44 9.87
N VAL A 35 6.49 -7.48 9.55
CA VAL A 35 5.41 -6.97 10.40
C VAL A 35 4.65 -8.16 10.99
N LYS A 36 4.85 -8.38 12.29
CA LYS A 36 4.18 -9.46 13.02
C LYS A 36 2.69 -9.16 13.20
N ARG A 37 1.84 -10.12 12.83
CA ARG A 37 0.40 -10.10 13.11
C ARG A 37 0.13 -10.20 14.61
N VAL A 38 -0.84 -9.42 15.08
CA VAL A 38 -1.45 -9.55 16.41
C VAL A 38 -2.92 -9.95 16.26
N GLY A 39 -3.33 -11.00 16.95
CA GLY A 39 -4.67 -11.59 16.81
C GLY A 39 -4.81 -12.59 15.66
N THR A 40 -6.03 -13.04 15.43
CA THR A 40 -6.34 -14.12 14.48
C THR A 40 -6.51 -13.58 13.05
N CYS A 41 -5.96 -14.30 12.06
CA CYS A 41 -6.13 -13.97 10.64
C CYS A 41 -7.61 -13.99 10.22
N HIS A 42 -7.97 -13.17 9.23
CA HIS A 42 -9.34 -13.03 8.71
C HIS A 42 -10.34 -12.42 9.70
N GLN A 43 -9.84 -11.68 10.70
CA GLN A 43 -10.65 -10.83 11.56
C GLN A 43 -10.34 -9.36 11.28
N ALA A 44 -11.38 -8.55 11.10
CA ALA A 44 -11.24 -7.14 10.71
C ALA A 44 -10.32 -6.33 11.66
N GLY A 45 -10.35 -6.62 12.97
CA GLY A 45 -9.46 -5.98 13.94
C GLY A 45 -7.99 -6.37 13.74
N SER A 46 -7.68 -7.66 13.63
CA SER A 46 -6.31 -8.14 13.40
C SER A 46 -5.77 -7.67 12.05
N ASP A 47 -6.59 -7.76 11.00
CA ASP A 47 -6.21 -7.37 9.64
C ASP A 47 -6.03 -5.86 9.50
N SER A 48 -6.83 -5.03 10.19
CA SER A 48 -6.66 -3.58 10.17
C SER A 48 -5.36 -3.13 10.86
N LEU A 49 -4.98 -3.75 11.98
CA LEU A 49 -3.70 -3.49 12.64
C LEU A 49 -2.51 -3.93 11.77
N LEU A 50 -2.60 -5.10 11.13
CA LEU A 50 -1.56 -5.56 10.20
C LEU A 50 -1.45 -4.62 8.98
N THR A 51 -2.58 -4.18 8.44
CA THR A 51 -2.65 -3.21 7.33
C THR A 51 -1.94 -1.92 7.69
N LEU A 52 -2.17 -1.37 8.88
CA LEU A 52 -1.49 -0.15 9.35
C LEU A 52 0.02 -0.34 9.50
N GLY A 53 0.46 -1.46 10.08
CA GLY A 53 1.88 -1.79 10.21
C GLY A 53 2.59 -1.90 8.85
N CYS A 54 1.96 -2.60 7.90
CA CYS A 54 2.46 -2.70 6.53
C CYS A 54 2.48 -1.34 5.83
N TYR A 55 1.44 -0.51 5.97
CA TYR A 55 1.42 0.84 5.41
C TYR A 55 2.58 1.69 5.91
N ASN A 56 2.84 1.71 7.22
CA ASN A 56 3.94 2.48 7.79
C ASN A 56 5.29 2.02 7.23
N LYS A 57 5.54 0.70 7.15
CA LYS A 57 6.77 0.17 6.54
C LYS A 57 6.90 0.54 5.07
N ILE A 58 5.83 0.43 4.28
CA ILE A 58 5.83 0.82 2.87
C ILE A 58 6.15 2.31 2.73
N LYS A 59 5.47 3.17 3.50
CA LYS A 59 5.64 4.62 3.48
C LYS A 59 7.08 5.03 3.74
N GLU A 60 7.70 4.46 4.77
CA GLU A 60 9.08 4.80 5.14
C GLU A 60 10.10 4.25 4.12
N VAL A 61 9.99 2.97 3.74
CA VAL A 61 11.01 2.29 2.92
C VAL A 61 10.94 2.67 1.45
N TYR A 62 9.73 2.74 0.86
CA TYR A 62 9.57 2.91 -0.58
C TYR A 62 9.19 4.35 -0.98
N PHE A 63 8.52 5.08 -0.10
CA PHE A 63 7.97 6.40 -0.41
C PHE A 63 8.67 7.55 0.33
N LYS A 64 9.74 7.27 1.10
CA LYS A 64 10.52 8.28 1.84
C LYS A 64 9.64 9.22 2.68
N GLY A 65 8.55 8.69 3.24
CA GLY A 65 7.63 9.44 4.09
C GLY A 65 6.48 10.17 3.37
N SER A 66 6.36 10.11 2.04
CA SER A 66 5.36 10.87 1.27
C SER A 66 4.54 9.98 0.32
N THR A 67 3.25 9.79 0.62
CA THR A 67 2.31 8.94 -0.14
C THR A 67 1.19 9.73 -0.83
N GLU A 68 1.16 11.05 -0.69
CA GLU A 68 0.04 11.95 -1.03
C GLU A 68 -0.41 11.84 -2.50
N LYS A 69 0.52 11.53 -3.40
CA LYS A 69 0.23 11.34 -4.83
C LYS A 69 -0.73 10.18 -5.12
N HIS A 70 -0.87 9.25 -4.18
CA HIS A 70 -1.68 8.04 -4.29
C HIS A 70 -2.96 8.13 -3.45
N ALA A 71 -3.23 9.30 -2.86
CA ALA A 71 -4.40 9.50 -2.03
C ALA A 71 -5.70 9.39 -2.83
N GLY A 72 -6.65 8.61 -2.32
CA GLY A 72 -7.98 8.43 -2.90
C GLY A 72 -8.02 7.51 -4.12
N VAL A 73 -6.95 6.77 -4.42
CA VAL A 73 -6.93 5.74 -5.47
C VAL A 73 -7.18 4.36 -4.86
N LEU A 74 -8.22 3.68 -5.31
CA LEU A 74 -8.55 2.31 -4.91
C LEU A 74 -8.13 1.31 -5.98
N TYR A 75 -7.46 0.23 -5.55
CA TYR A 75 -7.03 -0.84 -6.43
C TYR A 75 -8.25 -1.49 -7.11
N GLY A 76 -8.20 -1.59 -8.44
CA GLY A 76 -9.24 -2.24 -9.25
C GLY A 76 -10.53 -1.46 -9.44
N LEU A 77 -10.63 -0.22 -8.93
CA LEU A 77 -11.84 0.59 -9.06
C LEU A 77 -11.59 1.96 -9.68
N VAL A 78 -10.56 2.69 -9.23
CA VAL A 78 -10.26 4.02 -9.74
C VAL A 78 -9.15 3.91 -10.78
N ILE A 79 -9.43 4.30 -12.02
CA ILE A 79 -8.42 4.54 -13.04
C ILE A 79 -7.86 5.93 -12.74
N GLU A 80 -6.54 6.05 -12.54
CA GLU A 80 -5.91 7.37 -12.49
C GLU A 80 -6.23 8.09 -13.79
N ASP A 81 -6.86 9.26 -13.71
CA ASP A 81 -7.12 10.09 -14.89
C ASP A 81 -5.78 10.48 -15.54
N GLY A 82 -5.32 9.65 -16.48
CA GLY A 82 -4.50 10.04 -17.62
C GLY A 82 -3.11 10.64 -17.37
N VAL A 83 -2.27 10.11 -16.47
CA VAL A 83 -0.81 10.37 -16.55
C VAL A 83 -0.01 9.08 -16.53
N ASN A 84 0.31 8.62 -17.74
CA ASN A 84 1.60 8.00 -18.04
C ASN A 84 2.71 8.73 -17.25
N ARG A 85 3.34 8.08 -16.28
CA ARG A 85 4.74 8.35 -15.96
C ARG A 85 5.51 7.04 -15.71
N PRO A 86 6.75 6.97 -16.25
CA PRO A 86 7.47 5.73 -16.58
C PRO A 86 8.11 5.08 -15.34
N PRO A 87 8.58 3.81 -15.44
CA PRO A 87 9.23 3.13 -14.32
C PRO A 87 10.55 3.81 -13.94
N PRO A 88 10.83 4.06 -12.64
CA PRO A 88 12.18 4.31 -12.19
C PRO A 88 12.97 2.99 -12.19
N THR A 89 14.03 3.01 -12.97
CA THR A 89 14.99 1.95 -13.32
C THR A 89 15.65 1.22 -12.14
N GLN A 90 15.92 -0.08 -12.32
CA GLN A 90 16.94 -0.77 -11.51
C GLN A 90 18.30 -0.08 -11.71
N PRO A 91 19.08 0.17 -10.66
CA PRO A 91 20.52 0.30 -10.80
C PRO A 91 21.07 -1.12 -11.00
N ASN A 92 21.52 -1.39 -12.22
CA ASN A 92 22.44 -2.46 -12.51
C ASN A 92 23.86 -1.87 -12.34
N GLU A 93 24.73 -2.64 -11.69
CA GLU A 93 26.11 -2.36 -11.24
C GLU A 93 26.27 -1.66 -9.89
#